data_AF-C0HIP3-F1
#
_entry.id   AF-C0HIP3-F1
#
_cell.length_a   1.000
_cell.length_b   1.000
_cell.length_c   1.000
_cell.angle_alpha   90.00
_cell.angle_beta   90.00
_cell.angle_gamma   90.00
#
_symmetry.space_group_name_H-M   'P 1'
#
loop_
_entity.id
_entity.type
_entity.pdbx_description
1 polymer ?
#
loop_
_entity_poly.entity_id
_entity_poly.type
_entity_poly.pdbx_seq_one_letter_code
_entity_poly.pdbx_strand_id
1 'polypeptide(L)'
;MEKALKMLQEFASDVREGKVPKIRSSFGAPWRHPPRDDNPDLSYKWAKIQLMDFIQSFVNTEFGVNYLADDSLEILDDPAAVAMMEVGLLYQQREPSFMRPITRGIQRCLARWLAEQRLQLNIQETLAFFWQRLIRGRSYRHLMKEVGYK
;
A
#
# COMPACT_ATOMS: atom_id res chain seq x y z
N MET A 1 -4.81 11.03 5.10
CA MET A 1 -3.78 10.01 5.43
C MET A 1 -4.13 9.27 6.71
N GLU A 2 -4.39 9.96 7.83
CA GLU A 2 -4.76 9.33 9.10
C GLU A 2 -5.94 8.34 9.00
N LYS A 3 -7.00 8.70 8.28
CA LYS A 3 -8.13 7.80 8.04
C LYS A 3 -7.72 6.50 7.33
N ALA A 4 -6.82 6.58 6.35
CA ALA A 4 -6.29 5.40 5.65
C ALA A 4 -5.42 4.53 6.58
N LEU A 5 -4.62 5.16 7.45
CA LEU A 5 -3.84 4.46 8.48
C LEU A 5 -4.74 3.76 9.50
N LYS A 6 -5.87 4.37 9.87
CA LYS A 6 -6.85 3.75 10.76
C LYS A 6 -7.49 2.51 10.14
N MET A 7 -7.90 2.58 8.88
CA MET A 7 -8.43 1.42 8.13
C MET A 7 -7.41 0.28 8.04
N LEU A 8 -6.12 0.59 7.84
CA LEU A 8 -5.06 -0.41 7.86
C LEU A 8 -4.88 -1.08 9.24
N GLN A 9 -5.01 -0.32 10.32
CA GLN A 9 -4.97 -0.88 11.69
C GLN A 9 -6.19 -1.76 11.97
N GLU A 10 -7.37 -1.34 11.52
CA GLU A 10 -8.60 -2.14 11.61
C GLU A 10 -8.45 -3.45 10.82
N PHE A 11 -7.88 -3.40 9.61
CA PHE A 11 -7.55 -4.59 8.83
C PHE A 11 -6.60 -5.54 9.58
N ALA A 12 -5.57 -5.03 10.24
CA ALA A 12 -4.66 -5.85 11.04
C ALA A 12 -5.39 -6.58 12.18
N SER A 13 -6.32 -5.89 12.85
CA SER A 13 -7.18 -6.48 13.89
C SER A 13 -8.14 -7.53 13.31
N ASP A 14 -8.79 -7.26 12.18
CA ASP A 14 -9.71 -8.21 11.55
C ASP A 14 -9.00 -9.49 11.08
N VAL A 15 -7.76 -9.38 10.61
CA VAL A 15 -6.93 -10.56 10.28
C VAL A 15 -6.60 -11.37 11.54
N ARG A 16 -6.27 -10.70 12.65
CA ARG A 16 -5.99 -11.36 13.95
C ARG A 16 -7.23 -12.09 14.48
N GLU A 17 -8.41 -11.49 14.33
CA GLU A 17 -9.70 -12.07 14.72
C GLU A 17 -10.20 -13.16 13.76
N GLY A 18 -9.52 -13.38 12.63
CA GLY A 18 -9.89 -14.40 11.65
C GLY A 18 -11.12 -14.05 10.80
N LYS A 19 -11.54 -12.78 10.80
CA LYS A 19 -12.64 -12.28 9.95
C LYS A 19 -12.26 -12.23 8.47
N VAL A 20 -10.96 -12.08 8.18
CA VAL A 20 -10.45 -12.08 6.81
C VAL A 20 -10.22 -13.52 6.35
N PRO A 21 -10.80 -13.96 5.21
CA PRO A 21 -10.61 -15.31 4.68
C PRO A 21 -9.12 -15.62 4.47
N LYS A 22 -8.66 -16.79 4.94
CA LYS A 22 -7.25 -17.22 4.82
C LYS A 22 -6.71 -17.22 3.39
N ILE A 23 -7.59 -17.38 2.38
CA ILE A 23 -7.25 -17.30 0.95
C ILE A 23 -6.70 -15.92 0.56
N ARG A 24 -7.20 -14.85 1.19
CA ARG A 24 -6.65 -13.48 1.03
C ARG A 24 -5.29 -13.32 1.70
N SER A 25 -4.89 -14.23 2.59
CA SER A 25 -3.63 -14.20 3.33
C SER A 25 -2.58 -15.20 2.81
N SER A 26 -2.93 -16.11 1.89
CA SER A 26 -2.11 -17.29 1.56
C SER A 26 -1.05 -17.11 0.47
N PHE A 27 -1.12 -16.07 -0.37
CA PHE A 27 -0.04 -15.73 -1.31
C PHE A 27 0.88 -14.67 -0.69
N GLY A 28 2.19 -14.74 -0.95
CA GLY A 28 3.28 -14.08 -0.20
C GLY A 28 3.33 -12.55 -0.22
N ALA A 29 2.19 -11.87 -0.17
CA ALA A 29 2.13 -10.43 -0.13
C ALA A 29 2.47 -9.89 1.28
N PRO A 30 3.26 -8.81 1.37
CA PRO A 30 3.80 -8.29 2.62
C PRO A 30 2.78 -7.85 3.67
N TRP A 31 1.65 -7.33 3.22
CA TRP A 31 0.53 -6.86 4.04
C TRP A 31 -0.30 -7.99 4.64
N ARG A 32 0.04 -9.26 4.37
CA ARG A 32 -0.69 -10.45 4.86
C ARG A 32 -0.12 -11.01 6.16
N HIS A 33 0.91 -10.35 6.72
CA HIS A 33 1.49 -10.68 8.03
C HIS A 33 1.39 -9.48 9.00
N PRO A 34 0.19 -9.16 9.50
CA PRO A 34 0.02 -8.14 10.54
C PRO A 34 0.64 -8.57 11.88
N PRO A 35 0.88 -7.64 12.80
CA PRO A 35 1.32 -7.94 14.16
C PRO A 35 0.32 -8.88 14.84
N ARG A 36 0.85 -9.89 15.56
CA ARG A 36 0.01 -10.86 16.28
C ARG A 36 -0.53 -10.30 17.59
N ASP A 37 0.21 -9.37 18.19
CA ASP A 37 -0.15 -8.76 19.46
C ASP A 37 -1.18 -7.66 19.26
N ASP A 38 -2.07 -7.49 20.23
CA ASP A 38 -3.11 -6.44 20.24
C ASP A 38 -2.57 -5.07 20.69
N ASN A 39 -1.27 -4.82 20.49
CA ASN A 39 -0.65 -3.56 20.88
C ASN A 39 -0.96 -2.50 19.80
N PRO A 40 -1.67 -1.40 20.15
CA PRO A 40 -2.04 -0.36 19.19
C PRO A 40 -0.83 0.31 18.54
N ASP A 41 0.28 0.47 19.28
CA ASP A 41 1.49 1.10 18.75
C ASP A 41 2.18 0.23 17.69
N LEU A 42 2.15 -1.10 17.87
CA LEU A 42 2.69 -2.05 16.90
C LEU A 42 1.83 -2.10 15.64
N SER A 43 0.50 -2.09 15.81
CA SER A 43 -0.45 -2.01 14.69
C SER A 43 -0.26 -0.73 13.90
N TYR A 44 -0.12 0.41 14.58
CA TYR A 44 0.15 1.70 13.94
C TYR A 44 1.47 1.72 13.16
N LYS A 45 2.56 1.25 13.77
CA LYS A 45 3.87 1.16 13.11
C LYS A 45 3.82 0.28 11.87
N TRP A 46 3.15 -0.87 11.97
CA TRP A 46 2.95 -1.76 10.83
C TRP A 46 2.14 -1.07 9.73
N ALA A 47 0.99 -0.46 10.05
CA ALA A 47 0.15 0.25 9.10
C ALA A 47 0.90 1.39 8.40
N LYS A 48 1.70 2.16 9.15
CA LYS A 48 2.58 3.21 8.63
C LYS A 48 3.56 2.64 7.59
N ILE A 49 4.29 1.58 7.94
CA ILE A 49 5.24 0.93 7.03
C ILE A 49 4.53 0.39 5.78
N GLN A 50 3.36 -0.25 5.94
CA GLN A 50 2.58 -0.72 4.80
C GLN A 50 2.18 0.43 3.88
N LEU A 51 1.65 1.53 4.41
CA LEU A 51 1.20 2.65 3.59
C LEU A 51 2.37 3.35 2.89
N MET A 52 3.51 3.50 3.58
CA MET A 52 4.74 4.04 2.99
C MET A 52 5.26 3.17 1.84
N ASP A 53 5.25 1.84 2.01
CA ASP A 53 5.72 0.93 0.97
C ASP A 53 4.80 0.95 -0.25
N PHE A 54 3.47 0.98 -0.03
CA PHE A 54 2.49 1.14 -1.10
C PHE A 54 2.69 2.43 -1.89
N ILE A 55 2.77 3.58 -1.20
CA ILE A 55 2.95 4.87 -1.87
C ILE A 55 4.29 4.93 -2.61
N GLN A 56 5.37 4.38 -2.05
CA GLN A 56 6.64 4.32 -2.76
C GLN A 56 6.55 3.48 -4.03
N SER A 57 5.88 2.33 -4.01
CA SER A 57 5.67 1.54 -5.21
C SER A 57 4.79 2.25 -6.23
N PHE A 58 3.78 3.00 -5.78
CA PHE A 58 2.90 3.78 -6.65
C PHE A 58 3.59 5.02 -7.25
N VAL A 59 4.51 5.65 -6.51
CA VAL A 59 5.41 6.70 -7.04
C VAL A 59 6.29 6.15 -8.15
N ASN A 60 6.82 4.93 -7.99
CA ASN A 60 7.67 4.28 -8.99
C ASN A 60 6.92 3.99 -10.31
N THR A 61 5.60 3.85 -10.28
CA THR A 61 4.74 3.70 -11.47
C THR A 61 4.18 5.05 -11.94
N GLU A 62 4.77 6.16 -11.53
CA GLU A 62 4.30 7.52 -11.85
C GLU A 62 2.83 7.77 -11.48
N PHE A 63 2.33 7.07 -10.46
CA PHE A 63 0.93 7.12 -10.02
C PHE A 63 -0.09 6.66 -11.06
N GLY A 64 0.33 5.85 -12.03
CA GLY A 64 -0.54 5.19 -13.00
C GLY A 64 -0.31 3.68 -12.99
N VAL A 65 -1.33 2.93 -12.60
CA VAL A 65 -1.33 1.46 -12.72
C VAL A 65 -2.50 1.05 -13.60
N ASN A 66 -2.23 0.41 -14.74
CA ASN A 66 -3.29 -0.14 -15.58
C ASN A 66 -3.59 -1.57 -15.13
N TYR A 67 -4.55 -1.73 -14.23
CA TYR A 67 -4.71 -2.98 -13.50
C TYR A 67 -5.16 -4.17 -14.36
N LEU A 68 -5.73 -3.94 -15.55
CA LEU A 68 -6.04 -5.00 -16.51
C LEU A 68 -4.92 -5.21 -17.53
N ALA A 69 -4.37 -4.14 -18.13
CA ALA A 69 -3.35 -4.28 -19.16
C ALA A 69 -2.02 -4.80 -18.60
N ASP A 70 -1.71 -4.44 -17.35
CA ASP A 70 -0.49 -4.83 -16.67
C ASP A 70 -0.68 -6.11 -15.81
N ASP A 71 -1.81 -6.80 -15.95
CA ASP A 71 -2.19 -8.04 -15.22
C ASP A 71 -2.02 -7.92 -13.69
N SER A 72 -2.51 -6.82 -13.12
CA SER A 72 -2.23 -6.44 -11.72
C SER A 72 -3.44 -6.23 -10.86
N LEU A 73 -4.44 -7.08 -11.07
CA LEU A 73 -5.63 -7.14 -10.24
C LEU A 73 -5.31 -7.30 -8.74
N GLU A 74 -4.14 -7.85 -8.38
CA GLU A 74 -3.66 -7.96 -7.00
C GLU A 74 -3.61 -6.60 -6.26
N ILE A 75 -3.43 -5.48 -6.97
CA ILE A 75 -3.45 -4.14 -6.35
C ILE A 75 -4.82 -3.80 -5.76
N LEU A 76 -5.89 -4.35 -6.32
CA LEU A 76 -7.27 -4.11 -5.85
C LEU A 76 -7.56 -4.88 -4.55
N ASP A 77 -6.81 -5.95 -4.29
CA ASP A 77 -6.88 -6.72 -3.04
C ASP A 77 -5.93 -6.17 -1.96
N ASP A 78 -5.12 -5.15 -2.27
CA ASP A 78 -4.21 -4.54 -1.31
C ASP A 78 -4.99 -3.69 -0.29
N PRO A 79 -4.86 -3.94 1.01
CA PRO A 79 -5.58 -3.18 2.02
C PRO A 79 -5.18 -1.69 2.03
N ALA A 80 -3.97 -1.33 1.58
CA ALA A 80 -3.56 0.06 1.44
C ALA A 80 -4.23 0.72 0.22
N ALA A 81 -4.36 0.01 -0.90
CA ALA A 81 -5.08 0.51 -2.06
C ALA A 81 -6.56 0.70 -1.73
N VAL A 82 -7.20 -0.30 -1.12
CA VAL A 82 -8.59 -0.25 -0.67
C VAL A 82 -8.81 0.91 0.28
N ALA A 83 -7.98 1.05 1.33
CA ALA A 83 -8.08 2.17 2.26
C ALA A 83 -7.93 3.53 1.56
N MET A 84 -7.00 3.66 0.61
CA MET A 84 -6.82 4.91 -0.12
C MET A 84 -7.95 5.23 -1.10
N MET A 85 -8.61 4.22 -1.67
CA MET A 85 -9.81 4.38 -2.49
C MET A 85 -11.02 4.78 -1.63
N GLU A 86 -11.24 4.10 -0.50
CA GLU A 86 -12.34 4.41 0.43
C GLU A 86 -12.22 5.80 1.05
N VAL A 87 -11.00 6.27 1.30
CA VAL A 87 -10.74 7.64 1.77
C VAL A 87 -10.92 8.67 0.65
N GLY A 88 -10.99 8.24 -0.62
CA GLY A 88 -11.09 9.15 -1.76
C GLY A 88 -9.77 9.85 -2.08
N LEU A 89 -8.64 9.19 -1.88
CA LEU A 89 -7.34 9.67 -2.37
C LEU A 89 -7.02 9.12 -3.75
N LEU A 90 -7.45 7.88 -4.00
CA LEU A 90 -7.34 7.20 -5.28
C LEU A 90 -8.74 6.99 -5.87
N TYR A 91 -8.79 6.89 -7.19
CA TYR A 91 -9.96 6.40 -7.90
C TYR A 91 -9.57 5.23 -8.80
N GLN A 92 -10.55 4.36 -9.03
CA GLN A 92 -10.49 3.30 -10.02
C GLN A 92 -11.30 3.74 -11.23
N GLN A 93 -10.65 3.81 -12.38
CA GLN A 93 -11.26 4.03 -13.69
C GLN A 93 -11.53 2.68 -14.34
N ARG A 94 -12.69 2.55 -15.02
CA ARG A 94 -13.06 1.32 -15.73
C ARG A 94 -12.46 1.26 -17.13
N GLU A 95 -12.53 2.36 -17.88
CA GLU A 95 -12.03 2.46 -19.25
C GLU A 95 -11.31 3.81 -19.47
N PRO A 96 -10.00 3.79 -19.79
CA PRO A 96 -9.06 2.68 -19.57
C PRO A 96 -8.96 2.29 -18.08
N SER A 97 -8.63 1.04 -17.81
CA SER A 97 -8.61 0.41 -16.47
C SER A 97 -7.45 0.88 -15.60
N PHE A 98 -7.49 2.12 -15.14
CA PHE A 98 -6.44 2.72 -14.32
C PHE A 98 -6.81 2.88 -12.85
N MET A 99 -5.81 2.77 -11.98
CA MET A 99 -5.84 3.31 -10.62
C MET A 99 -4.93 4.54 -10.55
N ARG A 100 -5.45 5.69 -10.10
CA ARG A 100 -4.73 6.97 -10.05
C ARG A 100 -5.16 7.84 -8.86
N PRO A 101 -4.33 8.81 -8.43
CA PRO A 101 -4.75 9.87 -7.53
C PRO A 101 -5.80 10.75 -8.20
N ILE A 102 -6.82 11.16 -7.43
CA ILE A 102 -7.95 11.96 -7.97
C ILE A 102 -7.46 13.26 -8.64
N THR A 103 -6.42 13.88 -8.08
CA THR A 103 -5.85 15.11 -8.64
C THR A 103 -4.33 15.09 -8.60
N ARG A 104 -3.70 15.92 -9.44
CA ARG A 104 -2.25 16.22 -9.35
C ARG A 104 -1.86 16.82 -7.99
N GLY A 105 -2.79 17.52 -7.33
CA GLY A 105 -2.58 18.02 -5.97
C GLY A 105 -2.37 16.87 -4.98
N ILE A 106 -3.25 15.87 -5.02
CA ILE A 106 -3.14 14.68 -4.18
C ILE A 106 -1.86 13.90 -4.49
N GLN A 107 -1.51 13.75 -5.77
CA GLN A 107 -0.23 13.13 -6.17
C GLN A 107 0.97 13.77 -5.46
N ARG A 108 1.05 15.10 -5.48
CA ARG A 108 2.11 15.86 -4.78
C ARG A 108 2.04 15.68 -3.27
N CYS A 109 0.84 15.70 -2.69
CA CYS A 109 0.65 15.48 -1.25
C CYS A 109 1.11 14.08 -0.82
N LEU A 110 0.86 13.04 -1.62
CA LEU A 110 1.31 11.68 -1.32
C LEU A 110 2.83 11.56 -1.38
N ALA A 111 3.45 12.13 -2.41
CA ALA A 111 4.91 12.16 -2.54
C ALA A 111 5.56 12.94 -1.39
N ARG A 112 4.98 14.09 -1.02
CA ARG A 112 5.44 14.91 0.12
C ARG A 112 5.29 14.15 1.44
N TRP A 113 4.13 13.54 1.68
CA TRP A 113 3.88 12.75 2.88
C TRP A 113 4.90 11.62 3.02
N LEU A 114 5.20 10.92 1.92
CA LEU A 114 6.22 9.87 1.92
C LEU A 114 7.61 10.41 2.29
N ALA A 115 7.99 11.58 1.76
CA ALA A 115 9.25 12.22 2.10
C ALA A 115 9.31 12.64 3.58
N GLU A 116 8.24 13.24 4.10
CA GLU A 116 8.12 13.61 5.52
C GLU A 116 8.22 12.39 6.43
N GLN A 117 7.51 11.30 6.11
CA GLN A 117 7.57 10.07 6.90
C GLN A 117 8.95 9.45 6.91
N ARG A 118 9.67 9.45 5.77
CA ARG A 118 11.05 8.95 5.70
C ARG A 118 12.02 9.71 6.59
N LEU A 119 11.86 11.02 6.70
CA LEU A 119 12.69 11.86 7.58
C LEU A 119 12.39 11.61 9.06
N GLN A 120 11.15 11.24 9.39
CA GLN A 120 10.69 10.99 10.76
C GLN A 120 10.93 9.54 11.25
N LEU A 121 11.51 8.66 10.42
CA LEU A 121 11.76 7.28 10.83
C LEU A 121 12.92 7.19 11.81
N ASN A 122 12.68 6.48 12.92
CA ASN A 122 13.76 6.06 13.81
C ASN A 122 14.61 4.96 13.14
N ILE A 123 15.85 4.75 13.60
CA ILE A 123 16.78 3.75 13.04
C ILE A 123 16.14 2.36 12.91
N GLN A 124 15.42 1.91 13.95
CA GLN A 124 14.71 0.62 13.93
C GLN A 124 13.60 0.58 12.87
N GLU A 125 12.86 1.67 12.69
CA GLU A 125 11.78 1.75 11.70
C GLU A 125 12.34 1.85 10.28
N THR A 126 13.47 2.54 10.10
CA THR A 126 14.20 2.60 8.82
C THR A 126 14.67 1.21 8.41
N LEU A 127 15.26 0.45 9.35
CA LEU A 127 15.64 -0.94 9.10
C LEU A 127 14.41 -1.80 8.77
N ALA A 128 13.32 -1.66 9.53
CA ALA A 128 12.08 -2.40 9.27
C ALA A 128 11.49 -2.07 7.90
N PHE A 129 11.46 -0.79 7.50
CA PHE A 129 10.99 -0.34 6.19
C PHE A 129 11.88 -0.86 5.06
N PHE A 130 13.21 -0.84 5.25
CA PHE A 130 14.15 -1.36 4.26
C PHE A 130 14.05 -2.88 4.12
N TRP A 131 13.96 -3.60 5.23
CA TRP A 131 13.74 -5.05 5.25
C TRP A 131 12.40 -5.44 4.62
N GLN A 132 11.35 -4.68 4.94
CA GLN A 132 10.06 -4.81 4.28
C GLN A 132 10.30 -4.70 2.78
N ARG A 133 10.89 -3.62 2.26
CA ARG A 133 11.11 -3.47 0.82
C ARG A 133 11.96 -4.57 0.16
N LEU A 134 13.00 -5.07 0.84
CA LEU A 134 13.91 -6.06 0.26
C LEU A 134 13.32 -7.47 0.17
N ILE A 135 12.75 -7.97 1.27
CA ILE A 135 12.26 -9.35 1.35
C ILE A 135 10.78 -9.41 0.98
N ARG A 136 10.02 -8.42 1.44
CA ARG A 136 8.56 -8.35 1.38
C ARG A 136 8.16 -7.00 0.78
N GLY A 137 8.83 -6.58 -0.27
CA GLY A 137 8.44 -5.32 -0.92
C GLY A 137 7.15 -5.56 -1.68
N ARG A 138 6.29 -4.54 -1.79
CA ARG A 138 5.29 -4.51 -2.86
C ARG A 138 6.00 -4.45 -4.21
N SER A 139 6.45 -5.60 -4.66
CA SER A 139 6.82 -5.88 -6.03
C SER A 139 5.58 -6.52 -6.63
N TYR A 140 4.70 -5.71 -7.19
CA TYR A 140 3.70 -6.22 -8.12
C TYR A 140 4.50 -6.73 -9.32
N ARG A 141 4.95 -7.98 -9.21
CA ARG A 141 6.14 -8.49 -9.92
C ARG A 141 5.90 -8.61 -11.44
N HIS A 142 4.66 -8.43 -11.86
CA HIS A 142 4.16 -8.34 -13.23
C HIS A 142 3.93 -6.89 -13.72
N LEU A 143 3.91 -5.88 -12.84
CA LEU A 143 3.63 -4.46 -13.13
C LEU A 143 4.79 -3.63 -13.70
N MET A 144 5.98 -4.20 -13.79
CA MET A 144 7.17 -3.52 -14.31
C MET A 144 7.55 -4.07 -15.69
N LYS A 145 6.56 -4.46 -16.51
CA LYS A 145 6.77 -4.54 -17.96
C LYS A 145 6.88 -3.10 -18.48
N GLU A 146 8.13 -2.66 -18.54
CA GLU A 146 8.73 -1.55 -19.30
C GLU A 146 7.77 -0.56 -20.00
N VAL A 147 7.90 0.71 -19.59
CA VAL A 147 8.09 1.90 -20.44
C VAL A 147 7.57 1.74 -21.87
N GLY A 148 6.30 2.07 -22.11
CA GLY A 148 5.73 1.83 -23.45
C GLY A 148 4.30 2.27 -23.71
N TYR A 149 3.77 3.30 -23.04
CA TYR A 149 2.64 4.05 -23.59
C TYR A 149 3.05 5.52 -23.70
N LYS A 150 3.57 5.87 -24.89
CA LYS A 150 3.56 7.26 -25.37
C LYS A 150 2.13 7.65 -25.74
#